data_AF-A0A5K0WKI3-F1
#
_entry.id   AF-A0A5K0WKI3-F1
#
_cell.length_a   1.000
_cell.length_b   1.000
_cell.length_c   1.000
_cell.angle_alpha   90.00
_cell.angle_beta   90.00
_cell.angle_gamma   90.00
#
_symmetry.space_group_name_H-M   'P 1'
#
loop_
_entity.id
_entity.type
_entity.pdbx_description
1 polymer ?
#
loop_
_entity_poly.entity_id
_entity_poly.type
_entity_poly.pdbx_seq_one_letter_code
_entity_poly.pdbx_strand_id
1 'polypeptide(L)' 'RLIDVQEFLGVPVMNLTSRQVKIHTRPLSHQVENWSDVYNTLKGTRYQDFLEQ' A
#
# COMPACT_ATOMS: atom_id res chain seq x y z
N ARG A 1 12.14 5.44 -2.12
CA ARG A 1 11.40 6.57 -1.50
C ARG A 1 10.90 7.49 -2.62
N LEU A 2 9.89 8.35 -2.39
CA LEU A 2 9.40 9.27 -3.44
C LEU A 2 10.45 10.29 -3.91
N ILE A 3 11.49 10.51 -3.12
CA ILE A 3 12.65 11.35 -3.46
C ILE A 3 13.42 10.72 -4.63
N ASP A 4 13.78 9.44 -4.52
CA ASP A 4 14.54 8.70 -5.54
C ASP A 4 13.83 8.71 -6.92
N VAL A 5 12.49 8.68 -6.91
CA VAL A 5 11.68 8.76 -8.14
C VAL A 5 11.74 10.16 -8.76
N GLN A 6 11.68 11.21 -7.93
CA GLN A 6 11.78 12.60 -8.40
C GLN A 6 13.16 12.86 -9.00
N GLU A 7 14.23 12.36 -8.36
CA GLU A 7 15.60 12.44 -8.86
C GLU A 7 15.77 11.69 -10.19
N PHE A 8 15.24 10.47 -10.28
CA PHE A 8 15.26 9.67 -11.52
C PHE A 8 14.58 10.41 -12.68
N LEU A 9 13.46 11.09 -12.42
CA LEU A 9 12.72 11.85 -13.43
C LEU A 9 13.31 13.24 -13.72
N GLY A 10 14.32 13.68 -12.96
CA GLY A 10 14.93 15.00 -13.12
C GLY A 10 13.99 16.16 -12.76
N VAL A 11 12.98 15.92 -11.91
CA VAL A 11 12.04 16.95 -11.47
C VAL A 11 12.47 17.54 -10.12
N PRO A 12 12.10 18.80 -9.79
CA PRO A 12 12.41 19.38 -8.49
C PRO A 12 11.86 18.53 -7.35
N VAL A 13 12.71 18.26 -6.34
CA VAL A 13 12.29 17.49 -5.17
C VAL A 13 11.38 18.33 -4.28
N MET A 14 10.16 17.85 -4.08
CA MET A 14 9.16 18.50 -3.24
C MET A 14 8.36 17.48 -2.42
N ASN A 15 7.67 17.96 -1.39
CA ASN A 15 6.76 17.13 -0.62
C ASN A 15 5.53 16.80 -1.47
N LEU A 16 5.41 15.56 -1.92
CA LEU A 16 4.29 15.10 -2.73
C LEU A 16 3.15 14.65 -1.81
N THR A 17 1.98 15.29 -1.97
CA THR A 17 0.75 14.86 -1.33
C THR A 17 -0.22 14.38 -2.39
N SER A 18 -0.82 13.20 -2.16
CA SER A 18 -1.86 12.69 -3.06
C SER A 18 -3.15 13.47 -2.84
N ARG A 19 -3.77 13.93 -3.93
CA ARG A 19 -5.15 14.46 -3.91
C ARG A 19 -6.20 13.35 -4.05
N GLN A 20 -5.76 12.10 -4.14
CA GLN A 20 -6.66 10.95 -4.27
C GLN A 20 -7.49 10.80 -3.00
N VAL A 21 -8.81 10.79 -3.16
CA VAL A 21 -9.73 10.38 -2.11
C VAL A 21 -9.78 8.86 -2.11
N LYS A 22 -9.33 8.23 -1.01
CA LYS A 22 -9.52 6.78 -0.83
C LYS A 22 -11.01 6.48 -0.78
N ILE A 23 -11.52 5.75 -1.78
CA ILE A 23 -12.93 5.33 -1.82
C ILE A 23 -13.20 4.06 -1.01
N HIS A 24 -12.15 3.29 -0.69
CA HIS A 24 -12.21 2.11 0.13
C HIS A 24 -11.64 2.40 1.52
N THR A 25 -12.54 2.66 2.48
CA THR A 25 -12.19 3.04 3.86
C THR A 25 -12.37 1.89 4.85
N ARG A 26 -12.94 0.76 4.42
CA ARG A 26 -13.14 -0.42 5.27
C ARG A 26 -11.82 -1.18 5.44
N PRO A 27 -11.63 -1.96 6.51
CA PRO A 27 -10.50 -2.89 6.62
C PRO A 27 -10.41 -3.83 5.40
N LEU A 28 -9.20 -4.25 5.02
CA LEU A 28 -8.97 -5.19 3.91
C LEU A 28 -9.80 -6.48 4.06
N SER A 29 -9.99 -6.94 5.30
CA SER A 29 -10.82 -8.10 5.62
C SER A 29 -12.27 -8.00 5.20
N HIS A 30 -12.80 -6.78 5.06
CA HIS A 30 -14.17 -6.53 4.60
C HIS A 30 -14.26 -6.25 3.09
N GLN A 31 -13.12 -6.20 2.41
CA GLN A 31 -13.03 -5.95 0.97
C GLN A 31 -12.66 -7.20 0.18
N VAL A 32 -12.10 -8.21 0.85
CA VAL A 32 -11.63 -9.46 0.25
C VAL A 32 -12.52 -10.60 0.72
N GLU A 33 -13.23 -11.24 -0.20
CA GLU A 33 -14.16 -12.33 0.10
C GLU A 33 -13.48 -13.51 0.80
N ASN A 34 -12.29 -13.90 0.33
CA ASN A 34 -11.49 -15.00 0.88
C ASN A 34 -10.39 -14.52 1.84
N TRP A 35 -10.67 -13.49 2.64
CA TRP A 35 -9.65 -12.85 3.50
C TRP A 35 -8.88 -13.83 4.39
N SER A 36 -9.57 -14.84 4.95
CA SER A 36 -8.93 -15.86 5.80
C SER A 36 -7.79 -16.59 5.08
N ASP A 37 -8.02 -17.01 3.83
CA ASP A 37 -7.04 -17.75 3.04
C ASP A 37 -5.85 -16.86 2.65
N VAL A 38 -6.15 -15.60 2.29
CA VAL A 38 -5.13 -14.60 1.97
C VAL A 38 -4.26 -14.30 3.20
N TYR A 39 -4.87 -14.07 4.35
CA TYR A 39 -4.16 -13.80 5.60
C TYR A 39 -3.23 -14.97 5.97
N ASN A 40 -3.74 -16.21 5.93
CA ASN A 40 -2.95 -17.39 6.25
C ASN A 40 -1.81 -17.63 5.26
N THR A 41 -2.01 -17.31 3.98
CA THR A 41 -0.98 -17.47 2.93
C THR A 41 0.15 -16.45 3.08
N LEU A 42 -0.19 -15.19 3.45
CA LEU A 42 0.80 -14.11 3.55
C LEU A 42 1.53 -14.09 4.89
N LYS A 43 0.90 -14.58 5.96
CA LYS A 43 1.49 -14.69 7.29
C LYS A 43 2.75 -15.57 7.27
N GLY A 44 3.83 -15.07 7.85
CA GLY A 44 5.15 -15.74 7.84
C GLY A 44 5.94 -15.58 6.54
N THR A 45 5.39 -14.91 5.52
CA THR A 45 6.12 -14.57 4.30
C THR A 45 6.70 -13.17 4.40
N ARG A 46 7.61 -12.82 3.47
CA ARG A 46 8.11 -11.44 3.29
C ARG A 46 7.02 -10.40 2.99
N TYR A 47 5.80 -10.84 2.72
CA TYR A 47 4.65 -10.00 2.40
C TYR A 47 3.71 -9.80 3.59
N GLN A 48 4.05 -10.32 4.77
CA GLN A 48 3.22 -10.19 5.97
C GLN A 48 2.91 -8.72 6.29
N ASP A 49 3.86 -7.80 6.05
CA ASP A 49 3.71 -6.36 6.30
C ASP A 49 2.55 -5.72 5.52
N PHE A 50 2.07 -6.34 4.45
CA PHE A 50 0.90 -5.86 3.69
C PHE A 50 -0.44 -6.18 4.37
N LEU A 51 -0.45 -7.00 5.42
CA LEU A 51 -1.68 -7.32 6.17
C LEU A 51 -2.10 -6.20 7.14
N GLU A 52 -1.22 -5.24 7.43
CA GLU A 52 -1.40 -4.21 8.46
C GLU A 52 -1.47 -2.76 7.90
N GLN A 53 -1.71 -2.58 6.58
CA GLN A 53 -1.74 -1.27 5.89
C GLN A 53 -3.11 -0.58 5.82
#